data_AF-A0AAD5S1W8-F1
#
_entry.id   AF-A0AAD5S1W8-F1
#
_cell.length_a   1.000
_cell.length_b   1.000
_cell.length_c   1.000
_cell.angle_alpha   90.00
_cell.angle_beta   90.00
_cell.angle_gamma   90.00
#
_symmetry.space_group_name_H-M   'P 1'
#
loop_
_entity.id
_entity.type
_entity.pdbx_description
1 polymer ?
#
loop_
_entity_poly.entity_id
_entity_poly.type
_entity_poly.pdbx_seq_one_letter_code
_entity_poly.pdbx_strand_id
1 'polypeptide(L)'
;MLTNVGNDSTRFKVRQVKGLEGEEEVRVGFKPGPVAPGMHTKLSITLQASAKGQDQRQLRTEFQIVTETEIMHVGVSANILSRNAYDASSPQLAQHVILLKGEAPQQKGQVWSGASSDGMEY
;
A
#
# COMPACT_ATOMS: atom_id res chain seq x y z
N MET A 1 0.79 -6.92 -13.56
CA MET A 1 1.58 -8.14 -13.82
C MET A 1 2.95 -7.68 -14.30
N LEU A 2 4.03 -8.31 -13.84
CA LEU A 2 5.41 -8.00 -14.25
C LEU A 2 5.98 -9.20 -15.02
N THR A 3 6.59 -8.95 -16.18
CA THR A 3 7.13 -10.00 -17.06
C THR A 3 8.62 -9.77 -17.25
N ASN A 4 9.43 -10.83 -17.15
CA ASN A 4 10.84 -10.75 -17.54
C ASN A 4 10.95 -10.92 -19.06
N VAL A 5 11.33 -9.85 -19.75
CA VAL A 5 11.54 -9.81 -21.21
C VAL A 5 13.02 -9.93 -21.62
N GLY A 6 13.92 -10.12 -20.64
CA GLY A 6 15.36 -10.32 -20.88
C GLY A 6 15.70 -11.77 -21.23
N ASN A 7 16.99 -12.00 -21.49
CA ASN A 7 17.51 -13.33 -21.88
C ASN A 7 17.91 -14.21 -20.69
N ASP A 8 18.07 -13.62 -19.50
CA ASP A 8 18.51 -14.32 -18.29
C ASP A 8 17.45 -14.22 -17.17
N SER A 9 17.58 -15.09 -16.16
CA SER A 9 16.74 -15.01 -14.97
C SER A 9 17.10 -13.76 -14.15
N THR A 10 16.09 -12.98 -13.76
CA THR A 10 16.30 -11.71 -13.05
C THR A 10 15.65 -11.73 -11.68
N ARG A 11 16.35 -11.18 -10.68
CA ARG A 11 15.79 -10.87 -9.37
C ARG A 11 15.44 -9.39 -9.33
N PHE A 12 14.35 -9.06 -8.65
CA PHE A 12 13.97 -7.67 -8.41
C PHE A 12 13.60 -7.46 -6.94
N LYS A 13 13.69 -6.21 -6.51
CA LYS A 13 13.18 -5.72 -5.23
C LYS A 13 12.15 -4.64 -5.50
N VAL A 14 11.19 -4.51 -4.62
CA VAL A 14 10.27 -3.37 -4.62
C VAL A 14 10.67 -2.42 -3.50
N ARG A 15 10.82 -1.13 -3.82
CA ARG A 15 11.17 -0.07 -2.87
C ARG A 15 10.11 1.03 -2.92
N GLN A 16 9.54 1.39 -1.77
CA GLN A 16 8.71 2.58 -1.65
C GLN A 16 9.61 3.82 -1.69
N VAL A 17 9.21 4.85 -2.45
CA VAL A 17 9.95 6.11 -2.45
C VAL A 17 9.56 6.89 -1.19
N LYS A 18 10.56 7.19 -0.36
CA LYS A 18 10.35 7.87 0.92
C LYS A 18 10.02 9.34 0.72
N GLY A 19 9.16 9.88 1.58
CA GLY A 19 8.85 11.32 1.62
C GLY A 19 7.85 11.78 0.57
N LEU A 20 7.25 10.86 -0.20
CA LEU A 20 6.12 11.18 -1.07
C LEU A 20 4.81 11.21 -0.29
N GLU A 21 3.90 12.08 -0.72
CA GLU A 21 2.54 12.07 -0.20
C GLU A 21 1.88 10.70 -0.43
N GLY A 22 1.41 10.09 0.66
CA GLY A 22 0.76 8.79 0.65
C GLY A 22 1.69 7.58 0.53
N GLU A 23 2.96 7.73 0.90
CA GLU A 23 3.89 6.61 1.14
C GLU A 23 3.29 5.50 2.01
N GLU A 24 2.57 5.85 3.08
CA GLU A 24 1.93 4.89 3.98
C GLU A 24 0.62 4.30 3.44
N GLU A 25 0.03 4.95 2.44
CA GLU A 25 -1.27 4.60 1.87
C GLU A 25 -1.12 3.53 0.78
N VAL A 26 0.07 3.34 0.19
CA VAL A 26 0.30 2.33 -0.85
C VAL A 26 1.27 1.27 -0.37
N ARG A 27 0.85 0.01 -0.44
CA ARG A 27 1.69 -1.16 -0.16
C ARG A 27 1.77 -2.06 -1.37
N VAL A 28 2.97 -2.53 -1.69
CA VAL A 28 3.20 -3.46 -2.80
C VAL A 28 3.66 -4.81 -2.26
N GLY A 29 2.86 -5.83 -2.48
CA GLY A 29 3.16 -7.22 -2.19
C GLY A 29 3.63 -7.95 -3.44
N PHE A 30 4.61 -8.83 -3.30
CA PHE A 30 5.11 -9.70 -4.37
C PHE A 30 5.70 -10.97 -3.79
N LYS A 31 5.87 -12.01 -4.63
CA LYS A 31 6.63 -13.21 -4.25
C LYS A 31 8.11 -13.00 -4.58
N PRO A 32 9.02 -12.98 -3.60
CA PRO A 32 10.45 -12.88 -3.87
C PRO A 32 10.98 -14.11 -4.61
N GLY A 33 11.94 -13.90 -5.50
CA GLY A 33 12.60 -14.98 -6.23
C GLY A 33 13.09 -14.53 -7.61
N PRO A 34 13.89 -15.36 -8.30
CA PRO A 34 14.22 -15.13 -9.70
C PRO A 34 12.97 -15.32 -10.58
N VAL A 35 12.84 -14.47 -11.60
CA VAL A 35 11.84 -14.62 -12.66
C VAL A 35 12.60 -15.02 -13.92
N ALA A 36 12.32 -16.22 -14.44
CA ALA A 36 12.96 -16.72 -15.65
C ALA A 36 12.52 -15.92 -16.90
N PRO A 37 13.31 -15.93 -17.98
CA PRO A 37 12.94 -15.32 -19.25
C PRO A 37 11.55 -15.76 -19.73
N GLY A 38 10.73 -14.81 -20.17
CA GLY A 38 9.36 -15.04 -20.63
C GLY A 38 8.35 -15.37 -19.52
N MET A 39 8.79 -15.53 -18.27
CA MET A 39 7.89 -15.77 -17.14
C MET A 39 7.36 -14.46 -16.55
N HIS A 40 6.22 -14.60 -15.88
CA HIS A 40 5.55 -13.49 -15.22
C HIS A 40 5.41 -13.72 -13.72
N THR A 41 5.37 -12.61 -12.99
CA THR A 41 5.05 -12.58 -11.58
C THR A 41 3.94 -11.58 -11.29
N LYS A 42 3.20 -11.82 -10.22
CA LYS A 42 2.11 -10.95 -9.78
C LYS A 42 2.63 -9.96 -8.75
N LEU A 43 2.35 -8.68 -8.99
CA LEU A 43 2.45 -7.61 -8.01
C LEU A 43 1.04 -7.32 -7.52
N SER A 44 0.85 -7.32 -6.21
CA SER A 44 -0.40 -6.94 -5.55
C SER A 44 -0.22 -5.54 -4.95
N ILE A 45 -1.02 -4.59 -5.40
CA ILE A 45 -0.98 -3.21 -4.90
C ILE A 45 -2.20 -3.01 -4.01
N THR A 46 -1.97 -2.63 -2.76
CA THR A 46 -3.00 -2.31 -1.78
C THR A 46 -2.95 -0.83 -1.49
N LEU A 47 -4.08 -0.14 -1.69
CA LEU A 47 -4.27 1.26 -1.33
C LEU A 47 -5.13 1.35 -0.06
N GLN A 48 -4.59 1.97 0.98
CA GLN A 48 -5.24 2.25 2.26
C GLN A 48 -5.51 3.74 2.34
N ALA A 49 -6.74 4.13 1.98
CA ALA A 49 -7.16 5.52 2.04
C ALA A 49 -7.48 5.90 3.49
N SER A 50 -6.68 6.79 4.07
CA SER A 50 -6.99 7.42 5.36
C SER A 50 -7.63 8.78 5.11
N ALA A 51 -8.82 9.00 5.66
CA ALA A 51 -9.47 10.31 5.62
C ALA A 51 -8.69 11.28 6.53
N LYS A 52 -7.73 12.02 5.97
CA LYS A 52 -6.96 13.05 6.69
C LYS A 52 -7.77 14.34 6.90
N GLY A 53 -9.04 14.20 7.31
CA GLY A 53 -9.97 15.32 7.48
C GLY A 53 -10.35 16.05 6.18
N GLN A 54 -10.05 15.47 5.02
CA GLN A 54 -10.41 16.02 3.71
C GLN A 54 -11.51 15.17 3.07
N ASP A 55 -12.53 15.85 2.54
CA ASP A 55 -13.64 15.22 1.82
C ASP A 55 -13.25 14.72 0.43
N GLN A 56 -12.23 15.34 -0.18
CA GLN A 56 -11.66 14.92 -1.46
C GLN A 56 -10.16 15.19 -1.45
N ARG A 57 -9.38 14.20 -1.90
CA ARG A 57 -7.93 14.32 -2.05
C ARG A 57 -7.44 13.53 -3.25
N GLN A 58 -6.48 14.08 -3.97
CA GLN A 58 -5.74 13.31 -4.98
C GLN A 58 -4.45 12.76 -4.36
N LEU A 59 -4.27 11.44 -4.48
CA LEU A 59 -3.03 10.76 -4.17
C LEU A 59 -2.18 10.65 -5.44
N ARG A 60 -0.91 11.06 -5.34
CA ARG A 60 0.12 10.77 -6.34
C ARG A 60 1.38 10.32 -5.62
N THR A 61 1.77 9.08 -5.85
CA THR A 61 2.98 8.50 -5.29
C THR A 61 3.63 7.58 -6.32
N GLU A 62 4.77 7.01 -6.00
CA GLU A 62 5.42 6.01 -6.82
C GLU A 62 6.18 4.99 -5.96
N PHE A 63 6.38 3.82 -6.54
CA PHE A 63 7.31 2.83 -6.03
C PHE A 63 8.28 2.44 -7.13
N GLN A 64 9.39 1.83 -6.73
CA GLN A 64 10.45 1.44 -7.63
C GLN A 64 10.58 -0.07 -7.68
N ILE A 65 10.74 -0.59 -8.89
CA ILE A 65 11.18 -1.95 -9.14
C ILE A 65 12.67 -1.86 -9.45
N VAL A 66 13.48 -2.40 -8.56
CA VAL A 66 14.95 -2.36 -8.63
C VAL A 66 15.44 -3.73 -9.05
N THR A 67 16.07 -3.81 -10.22
CA THR A 67 16.81 -4.99 -10.68
C THR A 67 18.31 -4.77 -10.47
N GLU A 68 19.15 -5.65 -10.99
CA GLU A 68 20.60 -5.51 -10.93
C GLU A 68 21.11 -4.38 -11.85
N THR A 69 20.42 -4.13 -12.97
CA THR A 69 20.88 -3.22 -14.03
C THR A 69 20.09 -1.93 -14.11
N GLU A 70 18.87 -1.91 -13.56
CA GLU A 70 17.94 -0.79 -13.76
C GLU A 70 17.03 -0.54 -12.55
N ILE A 71 16.50 0.68 -12.50
CA ILE A 71 15.45 1.08 -11.56
C ILE A 71 14.28 1.60 -12.38
N MET A 72 13.15 0.89 -12.33
CA MET A 72 11.90 1.33 -12.94
C MET A 72 11.04 2.06 -11.91
N HIS A 73 10.58 3.26 -12.24
CA HIS A 73 9.64 4.02 -11.43
C HIS A 73 8.21 3.73 -11.88
N VAL A 74 7.35 3.33 -10.95
CA VAL A 74 5.95 3.00 -11.22
C VAL A 74 5.06 3.96 -10.44
N GLY A 75 4.44 4.89 -11.19
CA GLY A 75 3.51 5.87 -10.64
C GLY A 75 2.18 5.26 -10.23
N VAL A 76 1.65 5.72 -9.11
CA VAL A 76 0.32 5.38 -8.59
C VAL A 76 -0.44 6.68 -8.35
N SER A 77 -1.57 6.83 -9.04
CA SER A 77 -2.48 7.95 -8.88
C SER A 77 -3.87 7.48 -8.49
N ALA A 78 -4.48 8.12 -7.51
CA ALA A 78 -5.85 7.82 -7.08
C ALA A 78 -6.59 9.09 -6.63
N ASN A 79 -7.91 9.10 -6.78
CA ASN A 79 -8.78 10.10 -6.18
C ASN A 79 -9.48 9.47 -4.98
N ILE A 80 -9.25 10.02 -3.79
CA ILE A 80 -9.84 9.58 -2.54
C ILE A 80 -10.98 10.53 -2.21
N LEU A 81 -12.19 9.97 -2.06
CA LEU A 81 -13.39 10.70 -1.68
C LEU A 81 -13.90 10.16 -0.33
N SER A 82 -14.34 11.06 0.54
CA SER A 82 -15.18 10.67 1.67
C SER A 82 -16.52 10.17 1.16
N ARG A 83 -17.24 9.43 1.99
CA ARG A 83 -18.58 8.95 1.65
C ARG A 83 -19.51 10.12 1.29
N ASN A 84 -19.45 11.20 2.06
CA ASN A 84 -20.29 12.38 1.83
C ASN A 84 -19.99 13.02 0.47
N ALA A 85 -18.71 13.16 0.12
CA ALA A 85 -18.30 13.70 -1.17
C ALA A 85 -18.66 12.78 -2.35
N TYR A 86 -18.57 11.46 -2.15
CA TYR A 86 -18.98 10.47 -3.14
C TYR A 86 -20.50 10.52 -3.39
N ASP A 87 -21.30 10.56 -2.32
CA ASP A 87 -22.76 10.60 -2.43
C ASP A 87 -23.23 11.92 -3.07
N ALA A 88 -22.59 13.03 -2.73
CA ALA A 88 -22.85 14.35 -3.34
C ALA A 88 -22.47 14.43 -4.83
N SER A 89 -21.60 13.55 -5.32
CA SER A 89 -21.16 13.49 -6.72
C SER A 89 -21.94 12.49 -7.60
N SER A 90 -23.05 11.90 -7.11
CA SER A 90 -23.84 10.89 -7.85
C SER A 90 -24.64 11.45 -9.03
N PRO A 91 -24.76 10.74 -10.19
CA PRO A 91 -24.75 9.27 -10.38
C PRO A 91 -23.68 8.71 -11.36
N GLN A 92 -22.78 9.52 -11.90
CA GLN A 92 -21.88 9.07 -13.00
C GLN A 92 -20.71 8.18 -12.54
N LEU A 93 -20.24 8.32 -11.30
CA LEU A 93 -19.12 7.52 -10.76
C LEU A 93 -19.58 6.17 -10.19
N ALA A 94 -20.85 6.03 -9.81
CA ALA A 94 -21.39 4.82 -9.18
C ALA A 94 -21.50 3.61 -10.10
N GLN A 95 -21.38 3.80 -11.41
CA GLN A 95 -21.56 2.74 -12.39
C GLN A 95 -20.35 1.79 -12.51
N HIS A 96 -19.17 2.19 -11.98
CA HIS A 96 -17.92 1.43 -12.16
C HIS A 96 -17.11 1.21 -10.87
N VAL A 97 -17.65 1.56 -9.68
CA VAL A 97 -16.92 1.49 -8.41
C VAL A 97 -17.58 0.51 -7.45
N ILE A 98 -16.84 -0.55 -7.08
CA ILE A 98 -17.23 -1.46 -6.00
C ILE A 98 -16.59 -0.96 -4.71
N LEU A 99 -17.42 -0.46 -3.78
CA LEU A 99 -16.97 -0.09 -2.44
C LEU A 99 -16.79 -1.36 -1.59
N LEU A 100 -15.54 -1.76 -1.36
CA LEU A 100 -15.23 -2.83 -0.41
C LEU A 100 -15.17 -2.22 1.00
N LYS A 101 -16.04 -2.71 1.90
CA LYS A 101 -16.04 -2.30 3.31
C LYS A 101 -14.79 -2.91 3.98
N GLY A 102 -13.77 -2.10 4.23
CA GLY A 102 -12.65 -2.51 5.07
C GLY A 102 -13.08 -2.58 6.53
N GLU A 103 -12.92 -3.73 7.17
CA GLU A 103 -12.99 -3.80 8.64
C GLU A 103 -11.81 -2.99 9.22
N ALA A 104 -12.10 -2.17 10.23
CA ALA A 104 -11.07 -1.45 10.95
C ALA A 104 -10.05 -2.47 11.51
N PRO A 105 -8.74 -2.21 11.41
CA PRO A 105 -7.76 -3.08 12.04
C PRO A 105 -8.06 -3.15 13.54
N GLN A 106 -8.38 -4.35 14.04
CA GLN A 106 -8.51 -4.59 15.47
C GLN A 106 -7.19 -4.20 16.13
N GLN A 107 -7.21 -3.11 16.91
CA GLN A 107 -6.12 -2.81 17.82
C GLN A 107 -6.08 -3.94 18.85
N LYS A 108 -5.14 -4.87 18.67
CA LYS A 108 -4.88 -5.93 19.65
C LYS A 108 -4.33 -5.24 20.90
N GLY A 109 -5.19 -5.10 21.91
CA GLY A 109 -4.86 -4.45 23.17
C GLY A 109 -3.58 -5.01 23.76
N GLN A 110 -2.59 -4.14 23.93
CA GLN A 110 -1.38 -4.46 24.68
C GLN A 110 -1.74 -4.33 26.16
N VAL A 111 -2.15 -5.45 26.78
CA VAL A 111 -2.28 -5.56 28.23
C VAL A 111 -0.85 -5.55 28.79
N TRP A 112 -0.44 -4.43 29.37
CA TRP A 112 0.75 -4.38 30.23
C TRP A 112 0.37 -5.01 31.58
N SER A 113 0.68 -6.29 31.75
CA SER A 113 0.67 -6.94 33.06
C SER A 113 1.89 -6.47 33.85
N GLY A 114 1.65 -5.93 35.03
CA GLY A 114 2.62 -5.21 35.83
C GLY A 114 3.82 -6.01 36.29
N ALA A 115 4.93 -5.28 36.46
CA ALA A 115 5.99 -5.60 37.39
C ALA A 115 6.46 -4.27 37.99
N SER A 116 6.09 -4.00 39.25
CA SER A 116 6.77 -3.02 40.08
C SER A 116 7.11 -3.72 41.39
N SER A 117 8.39 -4.02 41.53
CA SER A 117 9.04 -4.48 42.75
C SER A 117 9.51 -3.27 43.56
N ASP A 118 9.03 -3.14 44.79
CA ASP A 118 9.69 -2.54 45.96
C ASP A 118 8.66 -2.67 47.11
N GLY A 119 8.95 -3.14 48.33
CA GLY A 119 10.21 -3.08 49.06
C GLY A 119 9.97 -2.28 50.35
N MET A 120 9.56 -2.98 51.42
CA MET A 120 9.56 -2.62 52.86
C MET A 120 8.87 -1.36 53.40
N GLU A 121 8.09 -1.56 54.48
CA GLU A 121 8.00 -0.81 55.77
C GLU A 121 6.65 -1.21 56.42
N TYR A 122 6.49 -1.76 57.63
CA TYR A 122 7.31 -2.06 58.83
C TYR A 122 6.91 -3.45 59.37
#